data_AF-A0A7V9ABF5-F1
#
_entry.id   AF-A0A7V9ABF5-F1
#
_cell.length_a   1.000
_cell.length_b   1.000
_cell.length_c   1.000
_cell.angle_alpha   90.00
_cell.angle_beta   90.00
_cell.angle_gamma   90.00
#
_symmetry.space_group_name_H-M   'P 1'
#
loop_
_entity.id
_entity.type
_entity.pdbx_description
1 polymer ?
#
loop_
_entity_poly.entity_id
_entity_poly.type
_entity_poly.pdbx_seq_one_letter_code
_entity_poly.pdbx_strand_id
1 'polypeptide(L)'
;MMASRRNAFSLVELLVVIAILAVLAGLTMSGVGYVRIRQQYRSSEQTVYKLQEALDQHVKALTEQVRKERLTRSSAFTQLLPYCVNDEDRAEALLLYCRLRHTFPVTFAEARSNLTIPAAGINWPPHTAYADLPPSISGLPEQEAAALLYKALSRLGTGGANFASDDVMNAAQADIAINNGTVRVFTDFWGTPIILGRFYSSPELNAPPYINPKPGSHDPFDPLGKLADPNWTNRADAQTRLGVVFDANNKVLTVISLGRDRIFGSNDDILGYRLRQLGARGGNPSAQ
;
A
#
# COMPACT_ATOMS: atom_id res chain seq x y z
N MET A 1 58.92 -7.08 -55.33
CA MET A 1 57.95 -6.76 -54.26
C MET A 1 57.54 -5.30 -54.41
N MET A 2 56.34 -5.01 -54.93
CA MET A 2 55.83 -3.64 -55.03
C MET A 2 55.33 -3.19 -53.65
N ALA A 3 55.99 -2.19 -53.08
CA ALA A 3 55.53 -1.55 -51.85
C ALA A 3 54.24 -0.78 -52.15
N SER A 4 53.11 -1.36 -51.77
CA SER A 4 51.81 -0.69 -51.82
C SER A 4 51.86 0.56 -50.93
N ARG A 5 51.78 1.75 -51.55
CA ARG A 5 51.68 3.04 -50.83
C ARG A 5 50.33 3.06 -50.10
N ARG A 6 50.37 3.02 -48.78
CA ARG A 6 49.20 3.29 -47.94
C ARG A 6 48.98 4.80 -47.92
N ASN A 7 47.88 5.25 -48.50
CA ASN A 7 47.46 6.65 -48.38
C ASN A 7 47.12 6.91 -46.90
N ALA A 8 47.82 7.86 -46.28
CA ALA A 8 47.52 8.30 -44.93
C ALA A 8 46.24 9.16 -44.95
N PHE A 9 45.37 8.95 -43.96
CA PHE A 9 44.17 9.77 -43.77
C PHE A 9 44.55 11.22 -43.52
N SER A 10 43.79 12.14 -44.11
CA SER A 10 43.94 13.56 -43.83
C SER A 10 43.42 13.90 -42.43
N LEU A 11 43.99 14.92 -41.80
CA LEU A 11 43.55 15.40 -40.48
C LEU A 11 42.07 15.81 -40.50
N VAL A 12 41.61 16.38 -41.63
CA VAL A 12 40.21 16.79 -41.82
C VAL A 12 39.26 15.59 -41.79
N GLU A 13 39.60 14.49 -42.46
CA GLU A 13 38.79 13.26 -42.44
C GLU A 13 38.69 12.68 -41.02
N LEU A 14 39.80 12.67 -40.26
CA LEU A 14 39.79 12.22 -38.87
C LEU A 14 38.85 13.08 -38.02
N LEU A 15 38.90 14.41 -38.19
CA LEU A 15 38.07 15.36 -37.43
C LEU A 15 36.58 15.18 -37.75
N VAL A 16 36.23 14.94 -39.02
CA VAL A 16 34.85 14.65 -39.42
C VAL A 16 34.34 13.35 -38.80
N VAL A 17 35.16 12.29 -38.79
CA VAL A 17 34.78 11.00 -38.20
C VAL A 17 34.52 11.12 -36.70
N ILE A 18 35.40 11.78 -35.95
CA ILE A 18 35.17 11.97 -34.51
C ILE A 18 33.94 12.85 -34.23
N ALA A 19 33.65 13.83 -35.09
CA ALA A 19 32.45 14.66 -34.97
C ALA A 19 31.18 13.82 -35.19
N ILE A 20 31.14 12.96 -36.20
CA ILE A 20 30.02 12.05 -36.45
C ILE A 20 29.84 11.06 -35.29
N LEU A 21 30.94 10.48 -34.80
CA LEU A 21 30.90 9.55 -33.66
C LEU A 21 30.39 10.24 -32.38
N ALA A 22 30.81 11.48 -32.12
CA ALA A 22 30.33 12.27 -30.99
C ALA A 22 28.81 12.54 -31.09
N VAL A 23 28.32 12.89 -32.27
CA VAL A 23 26.88 13.12 -32.52
C VAL A 23 26.08 11.82 -32.33
N LEU A 24 26.55 10.70 -32.89
CA LEU A 24 25.88 9.39 -32.74
C LEU A 24 25.88 8.93 -31.27
N ALA A 25 26.99 9.11 -30.55
CA ALA A 25 27.07 8.80 -29.12
C ALA A 25 26.08 9.63 -28.30
N GLY A 26 25.95 10.93 -28.60
CA GLY A 26 24.95 11.79 -27.95
C GLY A 26 23.51 11.32 -28.17
N LEU A 27 23.15 10.97 -29.41
CA LEU A 27 21.80 10.49 -29.74
C LEU A 27 21.48 9.14 -29.09
N THR A 28 22.45 8.21 -29.08
CA THR A 28 22.28 6.89 -28.44
C THR A 28 22.13 6.99 -26.93
N MET A 29 22.92 7.83 -26.26
CA MET A 29 22.79 8.05 -24.81
C MET A 29 21.43 8.64 -24.43
N SER A 30 20.90 9.57 -25.22
CA SER A 30 19.56 10.14 -25.01
C SER A 30 18.46 9.06 -25.11
N GLY A 31 18.54 8.20 -26.12
CA GLY A 31 17.60 7.08 -26.31
C GLY A 31 17.62 6.08 -25.16
N VAL A 32 18.81 5.66 -24.71
CA VAL A 32 18.97 4.70 -23.60
C VAL A 32 18.42 5.26 -22.29
N GLY A 33 18.67 6.55 -22.00
CA GLY A 33 18.16 7.21 -20.80
C GLY A 33 16.63 7.19 -20.72
N TYR A 34 15.95 7.48 -21.83
CA TYR A 34 14.48 7.47 -21.89
C TYR A 34 13.87 6.09 -21.64
N VAL A 35 14.44 5.06 -22.28
CA VAL A 35 13.97 3.68 -22.14
C VAL A 35 14.18 3.18 -20.71
N ARG A 36 15.33 3.48 -20.09
CA ARG A 36 15.62 3.12 -18.70
C ARG A 36 14.60 3.72 -17.73
N ILE A 37 14.31 5.01 -17.87
CA ILE A 37 13.32 5.68 -17.00
C ILE A 37 11.94 5.04 -17.15
N ARG A 38 11.48 4.79 -18.40
CA ARG A 38 10.20 4.11 -18.64
C ARG A 38 10.15 2.69 -18.06
N GLN A 39 11.27 1.96 -18.11
CA GLN A 39 11.37 0.64 -17.49
C GLN A 39 11.24 0.75 -15.97
N GLN A 40 11.94 1.69 -15.31
CA GLN A 40 11.83 1.90 -13.87
C GLN A 40 10.40 2.22 -13.43
N TYR A 41 9.67 3.05 -14.19
CA TYR A 41 8.25 3.31 -13.92
C TYR A 41 7.41 2.03 -13.97
N ARG A 42 7.45 1.29 -15.09
CA ARG A 42 6.66 0.06 -15.25
C ARG A 42 6.98 -0.98 -14.19
N SER A 43 8.25 -1.12 -13.83
CA SER A 43 8.65 -2.08 -12.82
C SER A 43 8.20 -1.64 -11.42
N SER A 44 8.18 -0.32 -11.13
CA SER A 44 7.62 0.21 -9.89
C SER A 44 6.11 0.00 -9.82
N GLU A 45 5.37 0.24 -10.92
CA GLU A 45 3.94 -0.07 -11.03
C GLU A 45 3.68 -1.55 -10.78
N GLN A 46 4.46 -2.44 -11.38
CA GLN A 46 4.30 -3.88 -11.18
C GLN A 46 4.55 -4.29 -9.72
N THR A 47 5.54 -3.69 -9.05
CA THR A 47 5.79 -3.90 -7.63
C THR A 47 4.61 -3.44 -6.78
N VAL A 48 4.16 -2.20 -6.97
CA VAL A 48 3.02 -1.63 -6.20
C VAL A 48 1.75 -2.44 -6.46
N TYR A 49 1.49 -2.87 -7.69
CA TYR A 49 0.35 -3.72 -8.04
C TYR A 49 0.37 -5.05 -7.27
N LYS A 50 1.50 -5.76 -7.25
CA LYS A 50 1.62 -7.04 -6.54
C LYS A 50 1.46 -6.88 -5.03
N LEU A 51 2.03 -5.82 -4.46
CA LEU A 51 1.87 -5.50 -3.04
C LEU A 51 0.41 -5.18 -2.71
N GLN A 52 -0.28 -4.43 -3.58
CA GLN A 52 -1.70 -4.13 -3.42
C GLN A 52 -2.55 -5.41 -3.51
N GLU A 53 -2.25 -6.33 -4.43
CA GLU A 53 -2.99 -7.59 -4.55
C GLU A 53 -2.86 -8.44 -3.28
N ALA A 54 -1.66 -8.52 -2.70
CA ALA A 54 -1.44 -9.20 -1.43
C ALA A 54 -2.22 -8.53 -0.29
N LEU A 55 -2.16 -7.20 -0.21
CA LEU A 55 -2.91 -6.41 0.78
C LEU A 55 -4.42 -6.67 0.67
N ASP A 56 -4.97 -6.68 -0.54
CA ASP A 56 -6.37 -6.96 -0.82
C ASP A 56 -6.78 -8.38 -0.36
N GLN A 57 -5.91 -9.38 -0.56
CA GLN A 57 -6.15 -10.74 -0.08
C GLN A 57 -6.27 -10.79 1.45
N HIS A 58 -5.41 -10.06 2.18
CA HIS A 58 -5.54 -9.95 3.63
C HIS A 58 -6.82 -9.25 4.06
N VAL A 59 -7.16 -8.13 3.41
CA VAL A 59 -8.39 -7.37 3.71
C VAL A 59 -9.63 -8.25 3.49
N LYS A 60 -9.66 -9.01 2.39
CA LYS A 60 -10.75 -9.97 2.11
C LYS A 60 -10.84 -11.03 3.21
N ALA A 61 -9.72 -11.62 3.62
CA ALA A 61 -9.71 -12.64 4.66
C ALA A 61 -10.15 -12.08 6.03
N LEU A 62 -9.75 -10.86 6.38
CA LEU A 62 -10.20 -10.18 7.60
C LEU A 62 -11.71 -9.90 7.54
N THR A 63 -12.22 -9.51 6.38
CA THR A 63 -13.67 -9.29 6.19
C THR A 63 -14.45 -10.58 6.43
N GLU A 64 -14.01 -11.70 5.85
CA GLU A 64 -14.65 -13.00 6.08
C GLU A 64 -14.51 -13.47 7.54
N GLN A 65 -13.37 -13.20 8.18
CA GLN A 65 -13.17 -13.50 9.60
C GLN A 65 -14.15 -12.71 10.47
N VAL A 66 -14.32 -11.41 10.23
CA VAL A 66 -15.25 -10.55 10.97
C VAL A 66 -16.70 -11.02 10.77
N ARG A 67 -17.06 -11.40 9.55
CA ARG A 67 -18.36 -11.99 9.25
C ARG A 67 -18.60 -13.28 10.03
N LYS A 68 -17.60 -14.15 10.11
CA LYS A 68 -17.64 -15.37 10.93
C LYS A 68 -17.79 -15.03 12.42
N GLU A 69 -17.06 -14.04 12.92
CA GLU A 69 -17.14 -13.57 14.31
C GLU A 69 -18.53 -13.04 14.67
N ARG A 70 -19.20 -12.34 13.74
CA ARG A 70 -20.62 -11.96 13.87
C ARG A 70 -21.52 -13.19 13.99
N LEU A 71 -21.39 -14.14 13.06
CA LEU A 71 -22.22 -15.36 13.03
C LEU A 71 -22.04 -16.22 14.29
N THR A 72 -20.81 -16.36 14.79
CA THR A 72 -20.51 -17.14 16.00
C THR A 72 -20.69 -16.36 17.30
N ARG A 73 -21.11 -15.09 17.24
CA ARG A 73 -21.21 -14.18 18.40
C ARG A 73 -19.94 -14.20 19.25
N SER A 74 -18.80 -13.94 18.61
CA SER A 74 -17.51 -13.86 19.30
C SER A 74 -17.59 -12.89 20.49
N SER A 75 -16.75 -13.08 21.50
CA SER A 75 -16.71 -12.17 22.66
C SER A 75 -16.46 -10.72 22.24
N ALA A 76 -15.58 -10.50 21.26
CA ALA A 76 -15.32 -9.16 20.71
C ALA A 76 -16.56 -8.56 20.04
N PHE A 77 -17.31 -9.34 19.26
CA PHE A 77 -18.53 -8.86 18.62
C PHE A 77 -19.63 -8.55 19.64
N THR A 78 -19.84 -9.43 20.63
CA THR A 78 -20.87 -9.22 21.66
C THR A 78 -20.56 -8.03 22.56
N GLN A 79 -19.29 -7.78 22.84
CA GLN A 79 -18.80 -6.59 23.54
C GLN A 79 -19.04 -5.28 22.75
N LEU A 80 -18.96 -5.31 21.42
CA LEU A 80 -19.21 -4.16 20.56
C LEU A 80 -20.69 -3.81 20.37
N LEU A 81 -21.61 -4.77 20.53
CA LEU A 81 -23.03 -4.53 20.25
C LEU A 81 -23.62 -3.38 21.09
N PRO A 82 -23.46 -3.32 22.43
CA PRO A 82 -23.97 -2.20 23.22
C PRO A 82 -23.35 -0.86 22.80
N TYR A 83 -22.06 -0.86 22.44
CA TYR A 83 -21.35 0.32 21.94
C TYR A 83 -21.91 0.81 20.59
N CYS A 84 -22.50 -0.08 19.81
CA CYS A 84 -23.14 0.20 18.52
C CYS A 84 -24.67 0.37 18.61
N VAL A 85 -25.22 0.59 19.81
CA VAL A 85 -26.67 0.72 20.06
C VAL A 85 -27.44 -0.55 19.65
N ASN A 86 -26.80 -1.72 19.82
CA ASN A 86 -27.27 -3.03 19.39
C ASN A 86 -27.56 -3.16 17.88
N ASP A 87 -27.00 -2.26 17.05
CA ASP A 87 -27.01 -2.40 15.59
C ASP A 87 -25.89 -3.36 15.17
N GLU A 88 -26.27 -4.54 14.68
CA GLU A 88 -25.33 -5.59 14.29
C GLU A 88 -24.47 -5.22 13.09
N ASP A 89 -25.05 -4.53 12.10
CA ASP A 89 -24.33 -4.17 10.88
C ASP A 89 -23.30 -3.09 11.19
N ARG A 90 -23.65 -2.15 12.08
CA ARG A 90 -22.70 -1.17 12.62
C ARG A 90 -21.57 -1.84 13.41
N ALA A 91 -21.91 -2.81 14.26
CA ALA A 91 -20.92 -3.56 15.03
C ALA A 91 -19.97 -4.38 14.14
N GLU A 92 -20.48 -4.97 13.06
CA GLU A 92 -19.66 -5.68 12.08
C GLU A 92 -18.68 -4.75 11.37
N ALA A 93 -19.18 -3.62 10.84
CA ALA A 93 -18.33 -2.61 10.18
C ALA A 93 -17.26 -2.07 11.14
N LEU A 94 -17.66 -1.72 12.38
CA LEU A 94 -16.71 -1.22 13.38
C LEU A 94 -15.66 -2.28 13.75
N LEU A 95 -16.07 -3.55 13.92
CA LEU A 95 -15.16 -4.65 14.20
C LEU A 95 -14.15 -4.84 13.06
N LEU A 96 -14.57 -4.69 11.80
CA LEU A 96 -13.68 -4.71 10.65
C LEU A 96 -12.64 -3.59 10.71
N TYR A 97 -13.04 -2.36 11.01
CA TYR A 97 -12.10 -1.25 11.20
C TYR A 97 -11.11 -1.50 12.34
N CYS A 98 -11.58 -2.06 13.47
CA CYS A 98 -10.69 -2.46 14.57
C CYS A 98 -9.65 -3.48 14.12
N ARG A 99 -10.08 -4.53 13.40
CA ARG A 99 -9.19 -5.57 12.87
C ARG A 99 -8.19 -4.99 11.88
N LEU A 100 -8.63 -4.16 10.93
CA LEU A 100 -7.76 -3.51 9.96
C LEU A 100 -6.69 -2.64 10.65
N ARG A 101 -7.05 -1.84 11.66
CA ARG A 101 -6.08 -1.05 12.42
C ARG A 101 -5.10 -1.93 13.21
N HIS A 102 -5.60 -2.98 13.86
CA HIS A 102 -4.77 -3.89 14.66
C HIS A 102 -3.79 -4.69 13.79
N THR A 103 -4.26 -5.16 12.64
CA THR A 103 -3.45 -5.94 11.69
C THR A 103 -2.49 -5.07 10.89
N PHE A 104 -2.89 -3.84 10.54
CA PHE A 104 -2.09 -2.92 9.71
C PHE A 104 -1.79 -1.59 10.44
N PRO A 105 -0.96 -1.58 11.49
CA PRO A 105 -0.49 -0.35 12.11
C PRO A 105 0.30 0.52 11.10
N VAL A 106 0.24 1.84 11.23
CA VAL A 106 1.04 2.77 10.38
C VAL A 106 2.17 3.45 11.13
N THR A 107 2.22 3.30 12.47
CA THR A 107 3.33 3.77 13.30
C THR A 107 3.80 2.66 14.24
N PHE A 108 5.07 2.72 14.68
CA PHE A 108 5.60 1.77 15.65
C PHE A 108 4.91 1.87 17.00
N ALA A 109 4.44 3.07 17.38
CA ALA A 109 3.65 3.27 18.58
C ALA A 109 2.32 2.48 18.52
N GLU A 110 1.61 2.53 17.39
CA GLU A 110 0.40 1.71 17.19
C GLU A 110 0.71 0.22 17.21
N ALA A 111 1.80 -0.22 16.56
CA ALA A 111 2.17 -1.63 16.49
C ALA A 111 2.54 -2.25 17.86
N ARG A 112 2.99 -1.43 18.81
CA ARG A 112 3.43 -1.84 20.16
C ARG A 112 2.37 -1.62 21.24
N SER A 113 1.31 -0.88 20.96
CA SER A 113 0.28 -0.56 21.95
C SER A 113 -0.95 -1.45 21.81
N ASN A 114 -1.66 -1.63 22.91
CA ASN A 114 -2.94 -2.33 22.88
C ASN A 114 -3.97 -1.49 22.10
N LEU A 115 -4.75 -2.13 21.24
CA LEU A 115 -5.95 -1.50 20.71
C LEU A 115 -7.03 -1.56 21.78
N THR A 116 -7.41 -0.40 22.31
CA THR A 116 -8.41 -0.29 23.37
C THR A 116 -9.62 0.53 22.91
N ILE A 117 -10.81 0.01 23.16
CA ILE A 117 -12.07 0.75 23.09
C ILE A 117 -12.76 0.54 24.43
N PRO A 118 -12.42 1.35 25.45
CA PRO A 118 -12.83 1.09 26.84
C PRO A 118 -14.35 0.98 27.01
N ALA A 119 -15.10 1.83 26.32
CA ALA A 119 -16.57 1.83 26.35
C ALA A 119 -17.19 0.59 25.68
N ALA A 120 -16.44 -0.13 24.84
CA ALA A 120 -16.84 -1.43 24.29
C ALA A 120 -16.20 -2.60 25.07
N GLY A 121 -15.36 -2.36 26.08
CA GLY A 121 -14.63 -3.44 26.77
C GLY A 121 -13.57 -4.14 25.91
N ILE A 122 -13.23 -3.61 24.73
CA ILE A 122 -12.16 -4.17 23.88
C ILE A 122 -10.81 -3.73 24.43
N ASN A 123 -9.94 -4.72 24.65
CA ASN A 123 -8.52 -4.53 24.94
C ASN A 123 -7.74 -5.64 24.24
N TRP A 124 -7.29 -5.39 23.02
CA TRP A 124 -6.48 -6.36 22.27
C TRP A 124 -5.00 -6.07 22.49
N PRO A 125 -4.20 -7.08 22.88
CA PRO A 125 -2.76 -6.93 22.97
C PRO A 125 -2.17 -6.61 21.59
N PRO A 126 -0.94 -6.08 21.51
CA PRO A 126 -0.31 -5.76 20.25
C PRO A 126 -0.22 -7.01 19.36
N HIS A 127 -0.35 -6.84 18.05
CA HIS A 127 -0.37 -7.97 17.14
C HIS A 127 1.01 -8.67 17.11
N THR A 128 1.04 -9.98 17.32
CA THR A 128 2.28 -10.75 17.53
C THR A 128 3.25 -10.71 16.35
N ALA A 129 2.74 -10.49 15.12
CA ALA A 129 3.56 -10.29 13.92
C ALA A 129 4.61 -9.15 14.06
N TYR A 130 4.38 -8.19 14.96
CA TYR A 130 5.22 -7.03 15.21
C TYR A 130 6.04 -7.12 16.51
N ALA A 131 6.02 -8.26 17.22
CA ALA A 131 6.65 -8.41 18.53
C ALA A 131 8.19 -8.24 18.50
N ASP A 132 8.82 -8.39 17.33
CA ASP A 132 10.27 -8.22 17.15
C ASP A 132 10.67 -6.79 16.75
N LEU A 133 9.74 -5.84 16.72
CA LEU A 133 10.09 -4.43 16.50
C LEU A 133 10.95 -3.94 17.68
N PRO A 134 12.20 -3.52 17.46
CA PRO A 134 13.05 -3.05 18.54
C PRO A 134 12.43 -1.81 19.20
N PRO A 135 12.32 -1.74 20.53
CA PRO A 135 11.55 -0.70 21.21
C PRO A 135 12.14 0.72 21.05
N SER A 136 13.44 0.82 20.77
CA SER A 136 14.18 2.08 20.62
C SER A 136 14.15 2.66 19.21
N ILE A 137 13.69 1.91 18.20
CA ILE A 137 13.62 2.42 16.83
C ILE A 137 12.36 3.27 16.69
N SER A 138 12.54 4.48 16.18
CA SER A 138 11.51 5.41 15.73
C SER A 138 12.03 6.19 14.53
N GLY A 139 11.17 6.40 13.53
CA GLY A 139 11.53 7.05 12.28
C GLY A 139 10.57 8.15 11.90
N LEU A 140 10.75 8.69 10.69
CA LEU A 140 9.69 9.46 10.07
C LEU A 140 8.46 8.57 9.87
N PRO A 141 7.22 9.09 10.01
CA PRO A 141 6.00 8.27 9.90
C PRO A 141 5.96 7.40 8.64
N GLU A 142 6.48 7.90 7.52
CA GLU A 142 6.56 7.19 6.24
C GLU A 142 7.48 5.97 6.29
N GLN A 143 8.63 6.09 6.97
CA GLN A 143 9.59 5.00 7.15
C GLN A 143 9.00 3.91 8.06
N GLU A 144 8.29 4.32 9.11
CA GLU A 144 7.59 3.38 10.00
C GLU A 144 6.48 2.64 9.24
N ALA A 145 5.67 3.35 8.45
CA ALA A 145 4.61 2.76 7.63
C ALA A 145 5.15 1.77 6.58
N ALA A 146 6.29 2.09 5.93
CA ALA A 146 6.95 1.17 4.99
C ALA A 146 7.44 -0.11 5.67
N ALA A 147 8.06 0.01 6.85
CA ALA A 147 8.55 -1.14 7.62
C ALA A 147 7.41 -2.03 8.13
N LEU A 148 6.30 -1.41 8.53
CA LEU A 148 5.09 -2.12 8.97
C LEU A 148 4.39 -2.81 7.81
N LEU A 149 4.32 -2.19 6.63
CA LEU A 149 3.84 -2.86 5.40
C LEU A 149 4.66 -4.11 5.08
N TYR A 150 5.99 -4.00 5.14
CA TYR A 150 6.89 -5.14 4.93
C TYR A 150 6.61 -6.28 5.91
N LYS A 151 6.53 -5.97 7.22
CA LYS A 151 6.22 -6.98 8.24
C LYS A 151 4.83 -7.58 8.08
N ALA A 152 3.84 -6.77 7.75
CA ALA A 152 2.47 -7.22 7.53
C ALA A 152 2.42 -8.27 6.43
N LEU A 153 2.92 -7.94 5.23
CA LEU A 153 2.85 -8.84 4.08
C LEU A 153 3.78 -10.05 4.19
N SER A 154 4.94 -9.91 4.84
CA SER A 154 5.90 -11.02 4.97
C SER A 154 5.55 -12.03 6.08
N ARG A 155 4.75 -11.65 7.08
CA ARG A 155 4.50 -12.50 8.27
C ARG A 155 3.06 -12.85 8.56
N LEU A 156 2.11 -12.06 8.08
CA LEU A 156 0.69 -12.37 8.29
C LEU A 156 0.29 -13.52 7.36
N GLY A 157 0.64 -14.76 7.70
CA GLY A 157 0.13 -15.92 6.97
C GLY A 157 -1.40 -15.89 7.00
N THR A 158 -2.05 -15.81 5.84
CA THR A 158 -3.51 -15.61 5.78
C THR A 158 -4.14 -16.75 5.02
N GLY A 159 -4.97 -17.53 5.70
CA GLY A 159 -5.65 -18.69 5.10
C GLY A 159 -4.70 -19.79 4.60
N GLY A 160 -3.48 -19.88 5.17
CA GLY A 160 -2.46 -20.83 4.72
C GLY A 160 -1.69 -20.42 3.46
N ALA A 161 -2.05 -19.28 2.84
CA ALA A 161 -1.25 -18.66 1.80
C ALA A 161 -0.22 -17.73 2.46
N ASN A 162 1.04 -18.10 2.37
CA ASN A 162 2.12 -17.14 2.58
C ASN A 162 2.22 -16.29 1.31
N PHE A 163 2.34 -14.97 1.46
CA PHE A 163 2.77 -14.14 0.34
C PHE A 163 4.14 -14.65 -0.08
N ALA A 164 4.18 -15.46 -1.13
CA ALA A 164 5.42 -15.88 -1.74
C ALA A 164 6.04 -14.61 -2.29
N SER A 165 7.05 -14.08 -1.60
CA SER A 165 7.91 -13.04 -2.14
C SER A 165 8.69 -13.68 -3.28
N ASP A 166 8.01 -13.83 -4.41
CA ASP A 166 8.52 -14.40 -5.64
C ASP A 166 9.74 -13.59 -6.09
N ASP A 167 10.58 -14.13 -6.97
CA ASP A 167 11.90 -13.57 -7.30
C ASP A 167 11.89 -12.07 -7.67
N VAL A 168 10.77 -11.60 -8.23
CA VAL A 168 10.54 -10.19 -8.60
C VAL A 168 10.53 -9.25 -7.39
N MET A 169 10.09 -9.72 -6.21
CA MET A 169 10.07 -8.91 -4.99
C MET A 169 11.42 -8.87 -4.28
N ASN A 170 12.33 -9.81 -4.54
CA ASN A 170 13.65 -9.83 -3.89
C ASN A 170 14.48 -8.59 -4.26
N ALA A 171 14.37 -8.12 -5.50
CA ALA A 171 15.01 -6.89 -5.96
C ALA A 171 14.33 -5.61 -5.45
N ALA A 172 13.08 -5.70 -5.00
CA ALA A 172 12.27 -4.59 -4.51
C ALA A 172 12.28 -4.49 -2.98
N GLN A 173 13.34 -4.94 -2.34
CA GLN A 173 13.52 -4.87 -0.90
C GLN A 173 14.87 -4.26 -0.54
N ALA A 174 14.89 -3.39 0.45
CA ALA A 174 16.11 -2.78 0.95
C ALA A 174 16.09 -2.66 2.47
N ASP A 175 17.26 -2.67 3.08
CA ASP A 175 17.42 -2.28 4.48
C ASP A 175 17.67 -0.78 4.53
N ILE A 176 16.75 -0.05 5.16
CA ILE A 176 16.89 1.38 5.40
C ILE A 176 17.32 1.62 6.84
N ALA A 177 18.20 2.60 7.05
CA ALA A 177 18.55 3.05 8.39
C ALA A 177 17.39 3.88 8.96
N ILE A 178 16.91 3.48 10.13
CA ILE A 178 15.96 4.26 10.95
C ILE A 178 16.58 4.35 12.33
N ASN A 179 16.80 5.58 12.83
CA ASN A 179 17.41 5.93 14.12
C ASN A 179 17.75 4.74 15.04
N ASN A 180 19.05 4.49 15.23
CA ASN A 180 19.59 3.41 16.07
C ASN A 180 19.30 1.98 15.57
N GLY A 181 18.88 1.79 14.32
CA GLY A 181 18.73 0.48 13.73
C GLY A 181 18.58 0.49 12.21
N THR A 182 18.40 -0.70 11.65
CA THR A 182 18.02 -0.92 10.27
C THR A 182 16.71 -1.69 10.23
N VAL A 183 15.86 -1.37 9.27
CA VAL A 183 14.63 -2.14 9.02
C VAL A 183 14.51 -2.45 7.54
N ARG A 184 14.00 -3.64 7.25
CA ARG A 184 13.71 -4.08 5.90
C ARG A 184 12.39 -3.45 5.44
N VAL A 185 12.41 -2.85 4.26
CA VAL A 185 11.23 -2.25 3.60
C VAL A 185 11.12 -2.73 2.16
N PHE A 186 9.92 -2.62 1.59
CA PHE A 186 9.78 -2.66 0.14
C PHE A 186 10.19 -1.30 -0.46
N THR A 187 10.88 -1.33 -1.60
CA THR A 187 11.29 -0.14 -2.34
C THR A 187 10.83 -0.22 -3.78
N ASP A 188 10.55 0.93 -4.38
CA ASP A 188 10.37 1.04 -5.82
C ASP A 188 11.72 1.01 -6.57
N PHE A 189 11.69 1.12 -7.90
CA PHE A 189 12.91 1.11 -8.74
C PHE A 189 13.71 2.41 -8.68
N TRP A 190 13.24 3.40 -7.92
CA TRP A 190 13.95 4.64 -7.60
C TRP A 190 14.65 4.56 -6.24
N GLY A 191 14.50 3.43 -5.53
CA GLY A 191 15.05 3.19 -4.20
C GLY A 191 14.24 3.87 -3.10
N THR A 192 13.02 4.31 -3.39
CA THR A 192 12.16 4.98 -2.42
C THR A 192 11.31 3.95 -1.68
N PRO A 193 11.20 4.03 -0.34
CA PRO A 193 10.34 3.13 0.42
C PRO A 193 8.88 3.23 -0.02
N ILE A 194 8.24 2.08 -0.19
CA ILE A 194 6.81 1.97 -0.49
C ILE A 194 6.06 1.91 0.84
N ILE A 195 5.08 2.81 1.03
CA ILE A 195 4.35 2.94 2.30
C ILE A 195 2.94 2.33 2.22
N LEU A 196 2.37 2.06 3.40
CA LEU A 196 0.95 1.77 3.56
C LEU A 196 0.16 3.06 3.87
N GLY A 197 -0.83 3.37 3.05
CA GLY A 197 -1.90 4.30 3.36
C GLY A 197 -3.09 3.55 3.96
N ARG A 198 -3.26 3.60 5.28
CA ARG A 198 -4.43 3.01 5.97
C ARG A 198 -5.60 3.99 5.96
N PHE A 199 -6.77 3.51 5.55
CA PHE A 199 -8.00 4.31 5.42
C PHE A 199 -7.82 5.55 4.54
N TYR A 200 -7.04 5.40 3.48
CA TYR A 200 -6.80 6.45 2.52
C TYR A 200 -8.13 6.86 1.85
N SER A 201 -8.31 8.16 1.69
CA SER A 201 -9.51 8.79 1.14
C SER A 201 -9.08 9.89 0.20
N SER A 202 -9.65 9.94 -1.00
CA SER A 202 -9.42 11.00 -1.98
C SER A 202 -10.71 11.32 -2.72
N PRO A 203 -10.86 12.54 -3.31
CA PRO A 203 -12.00 12.84 -4.17
C PRO A 203 -12.15 11.86 -5.34
N GLU A 204 -11.04 11.37 -5.89
CA GLU A 204 -11.01 10.38 -6.98
C GLU A 204 -11.66 9.06 -6.57
N LEU A 205 -11.42 8.57 -5.35
CA LEU A 205 -12.04 7.34 -4.85
C LEU A 205 -13.56 7.43 -4.67
N ASN A 206 -14.11 8.64 -4.64
CA ASN A 206 -15.55 8.92 -4.59
C ASN A 206 -16.17 9.13 -5.98
N ALA A 207 -15.42 8.90 -7.06
CA ALA A 207 -15.90 8.98 -8.43
C ALA A 207 -15.86 7.58 -9.12
N PRO A 208 -16.66 7.34 -10.17
CA PRO A 208 -16.46 6.19 -11.05
C PRO A 208 -15.02 6.13 -11.57
N PRO A 209 -14.40 4.94 -11.73
CA PRO A 209 -14.95 3.60 -11.48
C PRO A 209 -14.88 3.09 -10.03
N TYR A 210 -14.38 3.88 -9.08
CA TYR A 210 -14.10 3.41 -7.71
C TYR A 210 -15.34 3.41 -6.81
N ILE A 211 -16.35 4.20 -7.16
CA ILE A 211 -17.59 4.30 -6.40
C ILE A 211 -18.34 2.97 -6.38
N ASN A 212 -18.79 2.54 -5.19
CA ASN A 212 -19.70 1.41 -5.06
C ASN A 212 -21.02 1.74 -5.80
N PRO A 213 -21.45 0.93 -6.79
CA PRO A 213 -22.68 1.21 -7.55
C PRO A 213 -23.95 1.03 -6.71
N LYS A 214 -23.86 0.42 -5.52
CA LYS A 214 -25.01 0.24 -4.64
C LYS A 214 -25.39 1.58 -3.98
N PRO A 215 -26.68 1.93 -3.91
CA PRO A 215 -27.13 3.12 -3.19
C PRO A 215 -26.81 2.98 -1.70
N GLY A 216 -26.19 4.01 -1.11
CA GLY A 216 -25.75 4.00 0.28
C GLY A 216 -24.40 4.69 0.46
N SER A 217 -23.55 4.11 1.30
CA SER A 217 -22.19 4.59 1.56
C SER A 217 -21.23 4.19 0.45
N HIS A 218 -20.27 5.07 0.16
CA HIS A 218 -19.19 4.78 -0.78
C HIS A 218 -18.07 3.95 -0.13
N ASP A 219 -18.10 3.79 1.19
CA ASP A 219 -17.11 3.04 1.95
C ASP A 219 -17.31 1.51 1.79
N PRO A 220 -16.35 0.76 1.22
CA PRO A 220 -16.43 -0.69 1.11
C PRO A 220 -16.42 -1.41 2.46
N PHE A 221 -15.91 -0.78 3.53
CA PHE A 221 -15.85 -1.33 4.87
C PHE A 221 -17.10 -1.02 5.71
N ASP A 222 -17.96 -0.13 5.23
CA ASP A 222 -19.27 0.18 5.80
C ASP A 222 -20.30 0.36 4.66
N PRO A 223 -20.70 -0.74 3.99
CA PRO A 223 -21.54 -0.68 2.80
C PRO A 223 -22.94 -0.09 3.07
N LEU A 224 -23.38 -0.08 4.33
CA LEU A 224 -24.66 0.48 4.75
C LEU A 224 -24.55 1.92 5.29
N GLY A 225 -23.35 2.47 5.45
CA GLY A 225 -23.12 3.83 5.96
C GLY A 225 -23.50 4.04 7.42
N LYS A 226 -23.54 2.96 8.21
CA LYS A 226 -24.03 3.00 9.59
C LYS A 226 -23.07 3.69 10.55
N LEU A 227 -21.79 3.77 10.22
CA LEU A 227 -20.76 4.47 10.98
C LEU A 227 -20.78 5.99 10.73
N ALA A 228 -21.30 6.41 9.57
CA ALA A 228 -21.46 7.82 9.21
C ALA A 228 -22.74 8.45 9.79
N ASP A 229 -23.59 7.68 10.46
CA ASP A 229 -24.81 8.16 11.10
C ASP A 229 -24.49 9.25 12.16
N PRO A 230 -25.02 10.48 12.02
CA PRO A 230 -24.80 11.54 13.00
C PRO A 230 -25.45 11.25 14.37
N ASN A 231 -26.43 10.34 14.43
CA ASN A 231 -27.11 9.99 15.68
C ASN A 231 -26.39 8.91 16.50
N TRP A 232 -25.29 8.34 15.98
CA TRP A 232 -24.48 7.39 16.74
C TRP A 232 -23.62 8.12 17.78
N THR A 233 -24.05 8.07 19.05
CA THR A 233 -23.44 8.80 20.17
C THR A 233 -21.95 8.50 20.39
N ASN A 234 -21.51 7.28 20.09
CA ASN A 234 -20.11 6.87 20.27
C ASN A 234 -19.22 7.12 19.04
N ARG A 235 -19.76 7.73 17.98
CA ARG A 235 -19.03 7.95 16.72
C ARG A 235 -17.71 8.70 16.92
N ALA A 236 -17.70 9.79 17.68
CA ALA A 236 -16.50 10.61 17.88
C ALA A 236 -15.40 9.87 18.67
N ASP A 237 -15.77 9.09 19.69
CA ASP A 237 -14.82 8.23 20.41
C ASP A 237 -14.26 7.15 19.49
N ALA A 238 -15.11 6.49 18.67
CA ALA A 238 -14.66 5.49 17.70
C ALA A 238 -13.72 6.08 16.64
N GLN A 239 -14.02 7.27 16.10
CA GLN A 239 -13.16 7.98 15.14
C GLN A 239 -11.80 8.31 15.72
N THR A 240 -11.75 8.84 16.95
CA THR A 240 -10.50 9.10 17.69
C THR A 240 -9.75 7.79 17.95
N ARG A 241 -10.52 6.77 18.37
CA ARG A 241 -10.20 5.34 18.53
C ARG A 241 -9.33 4.77 17.44
N LEU A 242 -9.86 4.93 16.24
CA LEU A 242 -9.42 4.24 15.05
C LEU A 242 -8.61 5.14 14.13
N GLY A 243 -8.56 6.45 14.41
CA GLY A 243 -7.81 7.41 13.60
C GLY A 243 -8.40 7.54 12.20
N VAL A 244 -9.73 7.45 12.09
CA VAL A 244 -10.46 7.49 10.81
C VAL A 244 -11.71 8.34 10.98
N VAL A 245 -12.03 9.14 9.97
CA VAL A 245 -13.27 9.89 9.92
C VAL A 245 -14.32 9.07 9.18
N PHE A 246 -15.36 8.65 9.89
CA PHE A 246 -16.57 8.07 9.30
C PHE A 246 -17.45 9.15 8.66
N ASP A 247 -17.25 9.45 7.39
CA ASP A 247 -17.90 10.54 6.63
C ASP A 247 -18.64 10.04 5.38
N ALA A 248 -18.88 8.73 5.27
CA ALA A 248 -19.44 8.04 4.09
C ALA A 248 -18.58 8.14 2.81
N ASN A 249 -17.41 8.79 2.86
CA ASN A 249 -16.45 8.77 1.76
C ASN A 249 -15.70 7.44 1.73
N ASN A 250 -15.35 7.00 0.53
CA ASN A 250 -14.62 5.77 0.29
C ASN A 250 -13.30 5.73 1.08
N LYS A 251 -13.09 4.64 1.83
CA LYS A 251 -11.86 4.36 2.58
C LYS A 251 -11.25 3.09 2.01
N VAL A 252 -9.97 3.16 1.67
CA VAL A 252 -9.23 2.01 1.16
C VAL A 252 -7.93 1.82 1.94
N LEU A 253 -7.47 0.57 2.00
CA LEU A 253 -6.08 0.29 2.32
C LEU A 253 -5.32 0.29 1.00
N THR A 254 -4.34 1.18 0.85
CA THR A 254 -3.57 1.28 -0.38
C THR A 254 -2.08 1.28 -0.11
N VAL A 255 -1.35 0.72 -1.05
CA VAL A 255 0.11 0.86 -1.15
C VAL A 255 0.43 2.14 -1.93
N ILE A 256 1.45 2.89 -1.52
CA ILE A 256 1.85 4.17 -2.14
C ILE A 256 3.36 4.18 -2.38
N SER A 257 3.78 4.41 -3.62
CA SER A 257 5.16 4.77 -3.98
C SER A 257 5.18 6.23 -4.40
N LEU A 258 6.20 6.98 -3.95
CA LEU A 258 6.41 8.39 -4.30
C LEU A 258 6.98 8.59 -5.72
N GLY A 259 7.14 7.51 -6.48
CA GLY A 259 7.70 7.58 -7.83
C GLY A 259 9.13 8.14 -7.89
N ARG A 260 9.39 8.87 -8.96
CA ARG A 260 10.70 9.43 -9.32
C ARG A 260 11.00 10.71 -8.55
N ASP A 261 10.00 11.56 -8.31
CA ASP A 261 10.21 12.84 -7.64
C ASP A 261 10.43 12.72 -6.12
N ARG A 262 9.98 11.60 -5.54
CA ARG A 262 10.10 11.27 -4.11
C ARG A 262 9.36 12.27 -3.22
N ILE A 263 8.26 12.84 -3.71
CA ILE A 263 7.46 13.82 -2.98
C ILE A 263 6.02 13.30 -2.87
N PHE A 264 5.52 13.18 -1.63
CA PHE A 264 4.16 12.75 -1.38
C PHE A 264 3.12 13.76 -1.88
N GLY A 265 2.03 13.25 -2.43
CA GLY A 265 0.92 14.05 -2.93
C GLY A 265 1.21 14.70 -4.28
N SER A 266 2.25 14.25 -4.98
CA SER A 266 2.55 14.71 -6.33
C SER A 266 1.71 13.94 -7.36
N ASN A 267 1.75 14.41 -8.62
CA ASN A 267 1.14 13.67 -9.73
C ASN A 267 1.96 12.44 -10.15
N ASP A 268 3.16 12.26 -9.61
CA ASP A 268 4.07 11.15 -9.91
C ASP A 268 3.88 9.96 -8.95
N ASP A 269 3.05 10.13 -7.91
CA ASP A 269 2.70 9.07 -6.97
C ASP A 269 2.05 7.87 -7.67
N ILE A 270 2.61 6.68 -7.43
CA ILE A 270 2.07 5.42 -7.88
C ILE A 270 1.19 4.86 -6.76
N LEU A 271 -0.12 4.95 -6.96
CA LEU A 271 -1.12 4.52 -5.99
C LEU A 271 -1.66 3.13 -6.35
N GLY A 272 -1.52 2.17 -5.44
CA GLY A 272 -1.93 0.78 -5.66
C GLY A 272 -3.39 0.63 -6.07
N TYR A 273 -4.29 1.41 -5.47
CA TYR A 273 -5.71 1.39 -5.86
C TYR A 273 -5.93 1.82 -7.33
N ARG A 274 -5.10 2.73 -7.89
CA ARG A 274 -5.21 3.16 -9.29
C ARG A 274 -4.82 2.04 -10.25
N LEU A 275 -3.78 1.28 -9.92
CA LEU A 275 -3.23 0.24 -10.79
C LEU A 275 -4.18 -0.95 -10.98
N ARG A 276 -5.10 -1.19 -10.03
CA ARG A 276 -6.10 -2.25 -10.16
C ARG A 276 -7.12 -1.96 -11.27
N GLN A 277 -7.28 -0.71 -11.72
CA GLN A 277 -8.24 -0.36 -12.77
C GLN A 277 -7.80 -0.71 -14.19
N LEU A 278 -6.54 -1.09 -14.43
CA LEU A 278 -6.19 -1.74 -15.70
C LEU A 278 -6.85 -3.13 -15.85
N GLY A 279 -7.47 -3.65 -14.78
CA GLY A 279 -8.41 -4.79 -14.78
C GLY A 279 -9.90 -4.42 -14.73
N ALA A 280 -10.28 -3.13 -14.83
CA ALA A 280 -11.68 -2.68 -14.84
C ALA A 280 -12.38 -2.92 -16.20
N ARG A 281 -12.36 -4.17 -16.68
CA ARG A 281 -13.41 -4.70 -17.56
C ARG A 281 -14.22 -5.67 -16.71
N GLY A 282 -15.46 -5.30 -16.42
CA GLY A 282 -16.40 -6.05 -15.58
C GLY A 282 -16.67 -7.48 -16.06
N GLY A 283 -15.85 -8.42 -15.61
CA GLY A 283 -16.17 -9.85 -15.56
C GLY A 283 -16.34 -10.26 -14.09
N ASN A 284 -17.52 -10.77 -13.75
CA ASN A 284 -17.78 -11.41 -12.47
C ASN A 284 -16.71 -12.50 -12.20
N PRO A 285 -16.03 -12.53 -11.04
CA PRO A 285 -15.11 -13.62 -10.68
C PRO A 285 -15.82 -14.91 -10.24
N SER A 286 -17.16 -15.00 -10.38
CA SER A 286 -17.96 -16.20 -10.07
C SER A 286 -18.59 -16.86 -11.30
N ALA A 287 -18.08 -16.59 -12.50
CA ALA A 287 -18.53 -17.20 -13.76
C ALA A 287 -17.37 -17.66 -14.66
N GLN A 288 -16.36 -18.32 -14.07
CA GLN A 288 -15.41 -19.20 -14.77
C GLN A 288 -15.24 -20.49 -13.98
#